data_AF-X0SRL1-F1
#
_entry.id   AF-X0SRL1-F1
#
_cell.length_a   1.000
_cell.length_b   1.000
_cell.length_c   1.000
_cell.angle_alpha   90.00
_cell.angle_beta   90.00
_cell.angle_gamma   90.00
#
_symmetry.space_group_name_H-M   'P 1'
#
loop_
_entity.id
_entity.type
_entity.pdbx_description
1 polymer ?
#
loop_
_entity_poly.entity_id
_entity_poly.type
_entity_poly.pdbx_seq_one_letter_code
_entity_poly.pdbx_strand_id
1 'polypeptide(L)'
;MADKLSSFIDTVYRESYSLISNNCIHKSLRIKAKAEEIRRAADLVCCLSILPIKKFHNFPIVIPHIYTKIDGRKVDAALDPKTEEVYCQNDEQKLIMPVNISRMRRIICWEAVIDV
;
A
#
# COMPACT_ATOMS: atom_id res chain seq x y z
N MET A 1 -7.30 -8.39 19.49
CA MET A 1 -7.26 -8.90 18.09
C MET A 1 -6.87 -7.79 17.11
N ALA A 2 -7.45 -6.59 17.28
CA ALA A 2 -6.95 -5.36 16.65
C ALA A 2 -5.47 -5.09 17.00
N ASP A 3 -5.05 -5.37 18.23
CA ASP A 3 -3.67 -5.09 18.71
C ASP A 3 -2.61 -5.90 17.97
N LYS A 4 -2.91 -7.15 17.58
CA LYS A 4 -1.98 -7.99 16.81
C LYS A 4 -1.74 -7.45 15.41
N LEU A 5 -2.80 -7.00 14.73
CA LEU A 5 -2.69 -6.41 13.40
C LEU A 5 -2.00 -5.04 13.46
N SER A 6 -2.37 -4.21 14.44
CA SER A 6 -1.76 -2.89 14.63
C SER A 6 -0.26 -3.01 14.92
N SER A 7 0.13 -3.93 15.81
CA SER A 7 1.54 -4.20 16.11
C SER A 7 2.29 -4.71 14.89
N PHE A 8 1.68 -5.60 14.09
CA PHE A 8 2.31 -6.07 12.86
C PHE A 8 2.51 -4.96 11.83
N ILE A 9 1.50 -4.09 11.65
CA ILE A 9 1.60 -2.93 10.75
C ILE A 9 2.71 -1.98 11.22
N ASP A 10 2.80 -1.68 12.52
CA ASP A 10 3.87 -0.84 13.07
C ASP A 10 5.26 -1.45 12.82
N THR A 11 5.40 -2.76 12.98
CA THR A 11 6.65 -3.46 12.62
C THR A 11 6.99 -3.28 11.15
N VAL A 12 6.05 -3.55 10.23
CA VAL A 12 6.26 -3.42 8.77
C VAL A 12 6.56 -1.96 8.38
N TYR A 13 5.91 -1.01 9.03
CA TYR A 13 6.13 0.42 8.81
C TYR A 13 7.56 0.82 9.13
N ARG A 14 8.11 0.34 10.25
CA ARG A 14 9.49 0.64 10.69
C ARG A 14 10.58 -0.06 9.91
N GLU A 15 10.26 -1.08 9.13
CA GLU A 15 11.27 -1.75 8.30
C GLU A 15 11.81 -0.82 7.23
N SER A 16 13.12 -0.79 7.04
CA SER A 16 13.79 0.08 6.06
C SER A 16 13.22 -0.09 4.66
N TYR A 17 12.91 1.01 4.00
CA TYR A 17 12.49 1.00 2.61
C TYR A 17 13.61 0.54 1.67
N SER A 18 13.26 -0.31 0.71
CA SER A 18 14.14 -0.74 -0.39
C SER A 18 13.34 -0.78 -1.67
N LEU A 19 13.83 -0.12 -2.73
CA LEU A 19 13.18 -0.09 -4.05
C LEU A 19 12.93 -1.49 -4.62
N ILE A 20 13.81 -2.45 -4.34
CA ILE A 20 13.80 -3.77 -4.98
C ILE A 20 13.07 -4.82 -4.12
N SER A 21 13.23 -4.77 -2.80
CA SER A 21 12.86 -5.89 -1.92
C SER A 21 11.91 -5.55 -0.77
N ASN A 22 11.84 -4.27 -0.36
CA ASN A 22 10.99 -3.84 0.75
C ASN A 22 10.34 -2.49 0.46
N ASN A 23 9.61 -2.46 -0.65
CA ASN A 23 8.88 -1.29 -1.15
C ASN A 23 7.38 -1.37 -0.80
N CYS A 24 6.61 -0.40 -1.30
CA CYS A 24 5.16 -0.31 -1.11
C CYS A 24 4.39 -1.58 -1.50
N ILE A 25 4.84 -2.30 -2.54
CA ILE A 25 4.19 -3.52 -3.02
C ILE A 25 4.36 -4.64 -2.00
N HIS A 26 5.61 -4.92 -1.60
CA HIS A 26 5.95 -5.99 -0.66
C HIS A 26 5.28 -5.78 0.69
N LYS A 27 5.39 -4.56 1.23
CA LYS A 27 4.80 -4.21 2.53
C LYS A 27 3.26 -4.32 2.50
N SER A 28 2.62 -3.80 1.45
CA SER A 28 1.16 -3.88 1.31
C SER A 28 0.65 -5.32 1.18
N LEU A 29 1.35 -6.16 0.42
CA LEU A 29 1.03 -7.59 0.29
C LEU A 29 1.11 -8.31 1.64
N ARG A 30 2.17 -8.07 2.42
CA ARG A 30 2.33 -8.67 3.76
C ARG A 30 1.24 -8.22 4.72
N ILE A 31 0.91 -6.93 4.73
CA ILE A 31 -0.16 -6.37 5.57
C ILE A 31 -1.51 -6.97 5.17
N LYS A 32 -1.80 -7.09 3.87
CA LYS A 32 -3.03 -7.73 3.39
C LYS A 32 -3.11 -9.19 3.85
N ALA A 33 -2.06 -9.97 3.61
CA ALA A 33 -2.03 -11.39 3.99
C ALA A 33 -2.26 -11.54 5.50
N LYS A 34 -1.65 -10.69 6.33
CA LYS A 34 -1.85 -10.73 7.79
C LYS A 34 -3.26 -10.35 8.21
N ALA A 35 -3.88 -9.39 7.53
CA ALA A 35 -5.26 -8.99 7.79
C ALA A 35 -6.25 -10.12 7.43
N GLU A 36 -6.04 -10.79 6.29
CA GLU A 36 -6.85 -11.93 5.85
C GLU A 36 -6.68 -13.15 6.78
N GLU A 37 -5.47 -13.42 7.27
CA GLU A 37 -5.18 -14.48 8.24
C GLU A 37 -6.04 -14.35 9.51
N ILE A 38 -6.29 -13.12 9.95
CA ILE A 38 -7.13 -12.82 11.12
C ILE A 38 -8.59 -12.51 10.75
N ARG A 39 -9.03 -12.91 9.54
CA ARG A 39 -10.40 -12.78 9.02
C ARG A 39 -10.92 -11.34 8.93
N ARG A 40 -10.05 -10.36 8.67
CA ARG A 40 -10.47 -8.98 8.33
C ARG A 40 -10.49 -8.80 6.82
N ALA A 41 -11.41 -7.96 6.34
CA ALA A 41 -11.51 -7.69 4.91
C ALA A 41 -10.35 -6.79 4.49
N ALA A 42 -9.56 -7.23 3.52
CA ALA A 42 -8.41 -6.48 3.03
C ALA A 42 -8.35 -6.43 1.50
N ASP A 43 -8.25 -5.21 0.97
CA ASP A 43 -8.11 -4.94 -0.46
C ASP A 43 -6.75 -4.28 -0.74
N LEU A 44 -6.14 -4.59 -1.89
CA LEU A 44 -5.02 -3.82 -2.43
C LEU A 44 -5.53 -2.76 -3.40
N VAL A 45 -4.98 -1.56 -3.28
CA VAL A 45 -5.24 -0.45 -4.18
C VAL A 45 -3.93 0.00 -4.82
N CYS A 46 -3.92 0.04 -6.15
CA CYS A 46 -2.84 0.62 -6.94
C CYS A 46 -3.23 2.04 -7.36
N CYS A 47 -2.28 2.97 -7.33
CA CYS A 47 -2.47 4.37 -7.71
C CYS A 47 -1.16 4.97 -8.20
N LEU A 48 -1.22 6.20 -8.71
CA LEU A 48 -0.02 7.02 -8.85
C LEU A 48 0.06 7.95 -7.64
N SER A 49 1.22 8.00 -6.99
CA SER A 49 1.51 8.89 -5.87
C SER A 49 2.37 10.05 -6.34
N ILE A 50 2.05 11.26 -5.88
CA ILE A 50 2.85 12.46 -6.09
C ILE A 50 3.55 12.81 -4.77
N LEU A 51 4.87 12.70 -4.77
CA LEU A 51 5.76 12.86 -3.62
C LEU A 51 6.63 14.11 -3.78
N PRO A 52 6.45 15.16 -2.97
CA PRO A 52 7.42 16.25 -2.93
C PRO A 52 8.71 15.81 -2.21
N ILE A 53 9.87 16.11 -2.80
CA ILE A 53 11.16 15.95 -2.10
C ILE A 53 11.44 17.20 -1.26
N LYS A 54 11.38 17.10 0.07
CA LYS A 54 11.66 18.25 0.97
C LYS A 54 13.06 18.82 0.76
N LYS A 55 14.06 17.95 0.52
CA LYS A 55 15.45 18.34 0.33
C LYS A 55 15.76 18.99 -1.03
N PHE A 56 14.85 18.97 -2.00
CA PHE A 56 15.10 19.43 -3.37
C PHE A 56 14.02 20.41 -3.84
N HIS A 57 13.84 21.50 -3.09
CA HIS A 57 12.88 22.58 -3.39
C HIS A 57 11.44 22.09 -3.71
N ASN A 58 10.99 21.01 -3.06
CA ASN A 58 9.68 20.39 -3.28
C ASN A 58 9.41 19.94 -4.73
N PHE A 59 10.44 19.54 -5.48
CA PHE A 59 10.24 18.94 -6.80
C PHE A 59 9.33 17.69 -6.68
N PRO A 60 8.21 17.62 -7.41
CA PRO A 60 7.28 16.50 -7.30
C PRO A 60 7.76 15.30 -8.10
N ILE A 61 7.87 14.16 -7.45
CA ILE A 61 8.07 12.86 -8.09
C ILE A 61 6.71 12.17 -8.24
N VAL A 62 6.41 11.67 -9.44
CA VAL A 62 5.25 10.81 -9.69
C VAL A 62 5.71 9.37 -9.82
N ILE A 63 5.23 8.48 -8.94
CA ILE A 63 5.56 7.06 -8.98
C ILE A 63 4.33 6.17 -8.78
N PRO A 64 4.33 4.94 -9.31
CA PRO A 64 3.36 3.93 -8.92
C PRO A 64 3.43 3.66 -7.41
N HIS A 65 2.26 3.52 -6.79
CA HIS A 65 2.13 3.27 -5.36
C HIS A 65 1.02 2.25 -5.08
N ILE A 66 1.27 1.36 -4.13
CA ILE A 66 0.32 0.36 -3.66
C ILE A 66 0.16 0.51 -2.15
N TYR A 67 -1.09 0.52 -1.69
CA TYR A 67 -1.45 0.47 -0.28
C TYR A 67 -2.57 -0.55 -0.03
N THR A 68 -2.79 -0.86 1.24
CA THR A 68 -3.83 -1.81 1.67
C THR A 68 -5.01 -1.06 2.29
N LYS A 69 -6.24 -1.47 1.96
CA LYS A 69 -7.45 -1.05 2.67
C LYS A 69 -7.91 -2.19 3.57
N ILE A 70 -7.97 -1.97 4.87
CA ILE A 70 -8.47 -2.95 5.85
C ILE A 70 -9.79 -2.42 6.42
N ASP A 71 -10.87 -3.20 6.29
CA ASP A 71 -12.22 -2.82 6.68
C ASP A 71 -12.60 -1.40 6.19
N GLY A 72 -12.25 -1.12 4.93
CA GLY A 72 -12.49 0.17 4.27
C GLY A 72 -11.52 1.29 4.61
N ARG A 73 -10.64 1.13 5.61
CA ARG A 73 -9.67 2.16 6.03
C ARG A 73 -8.34 1.99 5.32
N LYS A 74 -7.76 3.09 4.83
CA LYS A 74 -6.41 3.13 4.23
C LYS A 74 -5.37 2.77 5.30
N VAL A 75 -4.49 1.85 4.97
CA VAL A 75 -3.28 1.49 5.71
C VAL A 75 -2.12 1.58 4.74
N ASP A 76 -1.23 2.53 5.00
CA ASP A 76 -0.13 2.87 4.12
C ASP A 76 1.15 2.90 4.93
N ALA A 77 2.05 1.99 4.58
CA ALA A 77 3.32 1.78 5.25
C ALA A 77 4.46 1.77 4.24
N ALA A 78 4.27 2.41 3.08
CA ALA A 78 5.22 2.35 1.98
C ALA A 78 6.59 2.88 2.38
N LEU A 79 6.65 4.13 2.83
CA LEU A 79 7.87 4.72 3.33
C LEU A 79 8.04 4.38 4.81
N ASP A 80 9.27 4.10 5.23
CA ASP A 80 9.64 4.06 6.65
C ASP A 80 9.84 5.49 7.19
N PRO A 81 9.84 5.69 8.53
CA PRO A 81 9.93 7.03 9.13
C PRO A 81 11.09 7.88 8.61
N LYS A 82 12.28 7.28 8.45
CA LYS A 82 13.47 7.99 7.97
C LYS A 82 13.31 8.43 6.51
N THR A 83 12.61 7.64 5.71
CA THR A 83 12.33 7.98 4.33
C THR A 83 11.25 9.07 4.23
N GLU A 84 10.22 9.05 5.08
CA GLU A 84 9.22 10.12 5.14
C GLU A 84 9.78 11.49 5.55
N GLU A 85 10.88 11.52 6.32
CA GLU A 85 11.60 12.76 6.65
C GLU A 85 12.25 13.41 5.41
N VAL A 86 12.69 12.59 4.45
CA VAL A 86 13.29 13.06 3.18
C VAL A 86 12.22 13.48 2.17
N TYR A 87 11.11 12.74 2.15
CA TYR A 87 9.96 12.96 1.28
C TYR A 87 8.79 13.55 2.09
N CYS A 88 7.57 13.03 1.92
CA CYS A 88 6.40 13.38 2.71
C CYS A 88 5.88 12.17 3.49
N GLN A 89 4.98 12.43 4.46
CA GLN A 89 4.31 11.39 5.22
C GLN A 89 3.42 10.55 4.30
N ASN A 90 3.27 9.25 4.59
CA ASN A 90 2.46 8.33 3.78
C ASN A 90 0.98 8.74 3.68
N ASP A 91 0.44 9.41 4.69
CA ASP A 91 -0.93 9.92 4.73
C ASP A 91 -1.10 11.26 4.00
N GLU A 92 -0.03 12.05 3.87
CA GLU A 92 0.01 13.32 3.13
C GLU A 92 0.24 13.15 1.62
N GLN A 93 0.57 11.95 1.14
CA GLN A 93 0.80 11.69 -0.28
C GLN A 93 -0.45 11.96 -1.12
N LYS A 94 -0.31 12.74 -2.19
CA LYS A 94 -1.41 12.96 -3.13
C LYS A 94 -1.55 11.75 -4.05
N LEU A 95 -2.63 11.01 -3.90
CA LEU A 95 -2.95 9.82 -4.68
C LEU A 95 -3.90 10.18 -5.82
N ILE A 96 -3.55 9.75 -7.04
CA ILE A 96 -4.40 9.89 -8.22
C ILE A 96 -4.75 8.52 -8.80
N MET A 97 -5.94 8.43 -9.38
CA MET A 97 -6.48 7.23 -10.03
C MET A 97 -6.37 5.96 -9.16
N PRO A 98 -6.96 5.93 -7.95
CA PRO A 98 -6.94 4.73 -7.12
C PRO A 98 -7.78 3.61 -7.74
N VAL A 99 -7.13 2.50 -8.07
CA VAL A 99 -7.74 1.30 -8.67
C VAL A 99 -7.66 0.13 -7.68
N ASN A 100 -8.81 -0.44 -7.32
CA ASN A 100 -8.85 -1.62 -6.45
C ASN A 100 -8.53 -2.89 -7.25
N ILE A 101 -7.26 -3.28 -7.24
CA ILE A 101 -6.77 -4.44 -7.99
C ILE A 101 -7.25 -5.77 -7.40
N SER A 102 -7.62 -5.82 -6.10
CA SER A 102 -8.21 -7.02 -5.49
C SER A 102 -9.60 -7.34 -6.02
N ARG A 103 -10.34 -6.31 -6.47
CA ARG A 103 -11.66 -6.48 -7.10
C ARG A 103 -11.57 -6.69 -8.61
N MET A 104 -10.57 -6.12 -9.28
CA MET A 104 -10.35 -6.36 -10.71
C MET A 104 -10.08 -7.83 -11.03
N ARG A 105 -9.35 -8.55 -10.16
CA ARG A 105 -9.11 -9.99 -10.36
C ARG A 105 -10.41 -10.79 -10.45
N ARG A 106 -11.49 -10.37 -9.77
CA ARG A 106 -12.79 -11.03 -9.87
C ARG A 106 -13.47 -10.81 -11.23
N ILE A 107 -13.18 -9.69 -11.89
CA ILE A 107 -13.73 -9.36 -13.20
C ILE A 107 -12.97 -10.15 -14.28
N ILE A 108 -11.64 -10.18 -14.21
CA ILE A 108 -10.78 -10.88 -15.19
C ILE A 108 -10.91 -12.42 -15.08
N CYS A 109 -11.15 -12.95 -13.87
CA CYS A 109 -11.44 -14.39 -13.71
C CYS A 109 -12.88 -14.79 -14.07
N TRP A 110 -13.79 -13.84 -14.35
CA TRP A 110 -15.15 -14.17 -14.80
C TRP A 110 -15.20 -14.48 -16.30
N GLU A 111 -14.25 -13.96 -17.09
CA GLU A 111 -14.12 -14.29 -18.53
C GLU A 111 -13.44 -15.66 -18.80
N ALA A 112 -13.05 -16.40 -17.76
CA ALA A 112 -12.49 -17.75 -17.89
C ALA A 112 -13.47 -18.89 -17.53
N VAL A 113 -14.75 -18.57 -17.29
CA VAL A 113 -15.82 -19.57 -17.05
C VAL A 113 -17.02 -19.27 -17.95
N ILE A 114 -16.78 -19.20 -19.26
CA ILE A 114 -17.80 -19.43 -20.28
C ILE A 114 -17.15 -20.30 -21.37
N ASP A 115 -17.74 -21.48 -21.58
CA ASP A 115 -17.56 -22.46 -22.64
C ASP A 115 -16.24 -23.25 -22.74
N VAL A 116 -16.18 -24.41 -22.05
CA VAL A 116 -16.18 -25.77 -22.65
C VAL A 116 -16.81 -26.77 -21.68
#